data_AF-A0A0F6R2Q4-F1
#
_entry.id   AF-A0A0F6R2Q4-F1
#
_cell.length_a   1.000
_cell.length_b   1.000
_cell.length_c   1.000
_cell.angle_alpha   90.00
_cell.angle_beta   90.00
_cell.angle_gamma   90.00
#
_symmetry.space_group_name_H-M   'P 1'
#
loop_
_entity.id
_entity.type
_entity.pdbx_description
1 polymer ?
#
loop_
_entity_poly.entity_id
_entity_poly.type
_entity_poly.pdbx_seq_one_letter_code
_entity_poly.pdbx_strand_id
1 'polypeptide(L)'
;MSRFYTQFFITKNLLIAALSALFTLLLTASFIFSAHYAPTAAAKTIADNPLDPAHSARFMLTKRAYTASDSVTELNQKLSQNNKEYSLTWECAPPHKGKQSGTFTLKVDGTFESPLFPVGTRCTVTEDLNNSTVDGFTHSTFSAYSFGGNDDLTKVTDRQVAFSLKQVGTYSFVAYNEYTKNETN
;
A
#
# COMPACT_ATOMS: atom_id res chain seq x y z
N MET A 1 -51.75 -2.25 -34.24
CA MET A 1 -50.80 -1.65 -35.19
C MET A 1 -49.41 -1.72 -34.56
N SER A 2 -48.59 -2.72 -34.91
CA SER A 2 -47.53 -2.63 -35.95
C SER A 2 -46.49 -1.57 -35.55
N ARG A 3 -45.18 -1.84 -35.36
CA ARG A 3 -44.26 -2.66 -36.16
C ARG A 3 -42.97 -3.01 -35.40
N PHE A 4 -42.43 -4.17 -35.71
CA PHE A 4 -41.02 -4.57 -35.58
C PHE A 4 -40.15 -3.83 -36.62
N TYR A 5 -38.88 -3.55 -36.31
CA TYR A 5 -37.84 -3.15 -37.29
C TYR A 5 -36.46 -3.63 -36.80
N THR A 6 -36.02 -4.85 -37.15
CA THR A 6 -35.23 -5.28 -38.33
C THR A 6 -33.73 -4.96 -38.25
N GLN A 7 -32.95 -6.05 -38.31
CA GLN A 7 -31.49 -6.14 -38.32
C GLN A 7 -30.81 -5.42 -39.50
N PHE A 8 -29.61 -4.92 -39.24
CA PHE A 8 -28.63 -4.49 -40.24
C PHE A 8 -28.02 -5.72 -40.96
N PHE A 9 -28.34 -5.88 -42.24
CA PHE A 9 -27.52 -6.64 -43.20
C PHE A 9 -26.70 -5.64 -44.01
N ILE A 10 -25.37 -5.70 -43.89
CA ILE A 10 -24.47 -5.08 -44.88
C ILE A 10 -23.89 -6.22 -45.71
N THR A 11 -24.37 -6.29 -46.95
CA THR A 11 -23.78 -7.05 -48.05
C THR A 11 -22.54 -6.31 -48.58
N LYS A 12 -21.46 -7.03 -48.87
CA LYS A 12 -20.47 -6.59 -49.85
C LYS A 12 -20.01 -7.74 -50.75
N ASN A 13 -20.26 -7.51 -52.04
CA ASN A 13 -19.78 -8.14 -53.27
C ASN A 13 -18.34 -8.72 -53.16
N LEU A 14 -18.03 -9.94 -53.62
CA LEU A 14 -18.00 -10.48 -55.00
C LEU A 14 -16.80 -10.00 -55.85
N LEU A 15 -16.17 -10.97 -56.54
CA LEU A 15 -14.98 -10.96 -57.43
C LEU A 15 -13.65 -11.11 -56.67
N ILE A 16 -12.71 -12.01 -57.02
CA ILE A 16 -12.16 -12.34 -58.35
C ILE A 16 -11.70 -13.82 -58.41
N ALA A 17 -11.72 -14.34 -59.64
CA ALA A 17 -11.58 -15.70 -60.13
C ALA A 17 -10.27 -16.45 -59.84
N ALA A 18 -10.41 -17.78 -59.90
CA ALA A 18 -9.38 -18.79 -59.97
C ALA A 18 -8.60 -18.75 -61.30
N LEU A 19 -7.28 -18.99 -61.25
CA LEU A 19 -6.52 -19.53 -62.37
C LEU A 19 -5.55 -20.60 -61.88
N SER A 20 -5.76 -21.81 -62.38
CA SER A 20 -4.91 -22.99 -62.25
C SER A 20 -3.87 -23.02 -63.37
N ALA A 21 -2.60 -23.30 -63.06
CA ALA A 21 -1.70 -23.99 -63.96
C ALA A 21 -0.55 -24.63 -63.17
N LEU A 22 -0.48 -25.96 -63.22
CA LEU A 22 0.66 -26.76 -62.79
C LEU A 22 1.85 -26.51 -63.72
N PHE A 23 3.04 -26.33 -63.15
CA PHE A 23 4.28 -26.80 -63.79
C PHE A 23 5.28 -27.25 -62.72
N THR A 24 5.62 -28.54 -62.80
CA THR A 24 6.61 -29.29 -62.03
C THR A 24 8.05 -28.82 -62.28
N LEU A 25 8.88 -28.70 -61.24
CA LEU A 25 10.21 -29.32 -61.21
C LEU A 25 10.81 -29.32 -59.79
N LEU A 26 11.27 -30.49 -59.34
CA LEU A 26 12.05 -30.71 -58.13
C LEU A 26 13.34 -29.88 -58.14
N LEU A 27 13.72 -29.31 -56.98
CA LEU A 27 15.10 -29.41 -56.51
C LEU A 27 15.11 -29.33 -54.97
N THR A 28 15.66 -30.38 -54.38
CA THR A 28 15.89 -30.55 -52.95
C THR A 28 16.90 -29.52 -52.44
N ALA A 29 16.50 -28.72 -51.45
CA ALA A 29 17.45 -28.03 -50.59
C ALA A 29 16.92 -28.06 -49.15
N SER A 30 17.34 -29.10 -48.43
CA SER A 30 17.20 -29.21 -46.98
C SER A 30 18.04 -28.13 -46.31
N PHE A 31 17.49 -26.92 -46.18
CA PHE A 31 18.01 -25.95 -45.24
C PHE A 31 17.24 -26.10 -43.94
N ILE A 32 17.83 -26.88 -43.04
CA ILE A 32 17.54 -26.81 -41.61
C ILE A 32 17.93 -25.39 -41.20
N PHE A 33 16.99 -24.45 -41.28
CA PHE A 33 17.14 -23.20 -40.56
C PHE A 33 16.94 -23.57 -39.10
N SER A 34 18.05 -23.93 -38.43
CA SER A 34 18.11 -24.02 -36.99
C SER A 34 17.59 -22.70 -36.46
N ALA A 35 16.34 -22.69 -36.03
CA ALA A 35 15.81 -21.68 -35.15
C ALA A 35 16.75 -21.69 -33.96
N HIS A 36 17.71 -20.76 -33.97
CA HIS A 36 18.36 -20.34 -32.75
C HIS A 36 17.22 -19.76 -31.92
N TYR A 37 16.64 -20.62 -31.09
CA TYR A 37 15.93 -20.18 -29.91
C TYR A 37 16.92 -19.26 -29.20
N ALA A 38 16.76 -17.95 -29.42
CA ALA A 38 17.27 -16.98 -28.48
C ALA A 38 16.80 -17.48 -27.11
N PRO A 39 17.71 -17.57 -26.11
CA PRO A 39 17.27 -17.97 -24.79
C PRO A 39 16.12 -17.05 -24.42
N THR A 40 14.96 -17.64 -24.18
CA THR A 40 13.83 -16.97 -23.55
C THR A 40 14.45 -16.25 -22.37
N ALA A 41 14.36 -14.91 -22.34
CA ALA A 41 14.84 -14.14 -21.21
C ALA A 41 14.26 -14.83 -19.98
N ALA A 42 15.14 -15.48 -19.20
CA ALA A 42 14.72 -16.16 -17.99
C ALA A 42 13.95 -15.11 -17.20
N ALA A 43 12.68 -15.39 -16.89
CA ALA A 43 11.87 -14.51 -16.08
C ALA A 43 12.67 -14.25 -14.80
N LYS A 44 13.27 -13.06 -14.72
CA LYS A 44 14.13 -12.67 -13.61
C LYS A 44 13.28 -12.84 -12.36
N THR A 45 13.67 -13.76 -11.49
CA THR A 45 12.99 -14.03 -10.24
C THR A 45 12.77 -12.69 -9.53
N ILE A 46 11.53 -12.34 -9.26
CA ILE A 46 11.09 -11.04 -8.72
C ILE A 46 11.72 -10.75 -7.33
N ALA A 47 12.44 -11.72 -6.75
CA ALA A 47 13.14 -11.64 -5.48
C ALA A 47 14.27 -10.57 -5.45
N ASP A 48 14.91 -10.28 -6.60
CA ASP A 48 16.11 -9.43 -6.66
C ASP A 48 15.92 -8.16 -7.49
N ASN A 49 14.73 -7.54 -7.46
CA ASN A 49 14.68 -6.13 -7.87
C ASN A 49 15.32 -5.30 -6.75
N PRO A 50 16.39 -4.53 -7.01
CA PRO A 50 16.83 -3.49 -6.10
C PRO A 50 15.62 -2.60 -5.78
N LEU A 51 15.52 -2.09 -4.55
CA LEU A 51 14.55 -1.03 -4.24
C LEU A 51 14.86 0.15 -5.16
N ASP A 52 14.17 0.22 -6.29
CA ASP A 52 14.22 1.34 -7.21
C ASP A 52 13.35 2.44 -6.62
N PRO A 53 13.91 3.63 -6.30
CA PRO A 53 13.12 4.75 -5.80
C PRO A 53 11.93 5.09 -6.69
N ALA A 54 12.00 4.83 -8.00
CA ALA A 54 10.90 5.09 -8.93
C ALA A 54 9.70 4.14 -8.77
N HIS A 55 9.85 3.02 -8.05
CA HIS A 55 8.81 2.01 -7.81
C HIS A 55 8.61 1.73 -6.32
N SER A 56 9.14 2.60 -5.46
CA SER A 56 9.13 2.41 -4.02
C SER A 56 8.27 3.45 -3.32
N ALA A 57 7.79 3.07 -2.16
CA ALA A 57 6.98 3.90 -1.28
C ALA A 57 7.45 3.73 0.16
N ARG A 58 7.15 4.71 1.01
CA ARG A 58 7.34 4.61 2.46
C ARG A 58 6.09 5.14 3.14
N PHE A 59 5.95 4.86 4.44
CA PHE A 59 4.97 5.58 5.24
C PHE A 59 5.65 6.58 6.16
N MET A 60 4.91 7.63 6.47
CA MET A 60 5.25 8.62 7.47
C MET A 60 4.12 8.70 8.48
N LEU A 61 4.45 8.53 9.76
CA LEU A 61 3.50 8.56 10.87
C LEU A 61 3.83 9.74 11.76
N THR A 62 2.85 10.63 11.97
CA THR A 62 2.94 11.69 13.00
C THR A 62 2.09 11.30 14.20
N LYS A 63 2.63 11.46 15.41
CA LYS A 63 1.93 11.13 16.65
C LYS A 63 1.15 12.32 17.19
N ARG A 64 -0.08 12.10 17.65
CA ARG A 64 -0.90 13.09 18.36
C ARG A 64 -1.54 12.48 19.60
N ALA A 65 -1.94 13.36 20.52
CA ALA A 65 -2.76 13.05 21.68
C ALA A 65 -3.93 14.04 21.73
N TYR A 66 -5.11 13.57 22.09
CA TYR A 66 -6.34 14.35 22.14
C TYR A 66 -7.07 14.11 23.46
N THR A 67 -7.73 15.14 23.97
CA THR A 67 -8.65 15.10 25.11
C THR A 67 -9.69 16.21 24.90
N ALA A 68 -10.76 16.20 25.70
CA ALA A 68 -11.71 17.30 25.78
C ALA A 68 -11.01 18.65 25.99
N SER A 69 -11.54 19.73 25.38
CA SER A 69 -10.85 21.02 25.24
C SER A 69 -10.47 21.69 26.57
N ASP A 70 -11.28 21.51 27.61
CA ASP A 70 -11.02 22.00 28.97
C ASP A 70 -9.82 21.33 29.65
N SER A 71 -9.42 20.16 29.18
CA SER A 71 -8.36 19.32 29.76
C SER A 71 -7.07 19.31 28.94
N VAL A 72 -7.05 19.96 27.77
CA VAL A 72 -5.90 19.97 26.84
C VAL A 72 -4.65 20.55 27.47
N THR A 73 -4.77 21.65 28.22
CA THR A 73 -3.62 22.29 28.87
C THR A 73 -2.95 21.37 29.89
N GLU A 74 -3.73 20.69 30.72
CA GLU A 74 -3.22 19.77 31.72
C GLU A 74 -2.60 18.52 31.08
N LEU A 75 -3.24 17.96 30.05
CA LEU A 75 -2.68 16.84 29.30
C LEU A 75 -1.32 17.24 28.70
N ASN A 76 -1.24 18.35 27.99
CA ASN A 76 -0.01 18.82 27.37
C ASN A 76 1.10 19.08 28.39
N GLN A 77 0.75 19.63 29.56
CA GLN A 77 1.69 19.80 30.66
C GLN A 77 2.23 18.46 31.14
N LYS A 78 1.38 17.46 31.40
CA LYS A 78 1.80 16.11 31.85
C LYS A 78 2.68 15.41 30.81
N LEU A 79 2.30 15.49 29.54
CA LEU A 79 3.08 14.92 28.44
C LEU A 79 4.48 15.54 28.36
N SER A 80 4.56 16.86 28.50
CA SER A 80 5.83 17.60 28.44
C SER A 80 6.71 17.34 29.67
N GLN A 81 6.16 17.45 30.88
CA GLN A 81 6.88 17.28 32.14
C GLN A 81 7.47 15.87 32.29
N ASN A 82 6.73 14.85 31.85
CA ASN A 82 7.16 13.46 31.95
C ASN A 82 7.98 13.00 30.73
N ASN A 83 8.29 13.92 29.80
CA ASN A 83 8.95 13.59 28.54
C ASN A 83 8.29 12.39 27.84
N LYS A 84 6.96 12.40 27.75
CA LYS A 84 6.18 11.22 27.34
C LYS A 84 6.52 10.80 25.92
N GLU A 85 6.90 9.54 25.78
CA GLU A 85 7.11 8.86 24.51
C GLU A 85 6.16 7.67 24.39
N TYR A 86 5.68 7.42 23.19
CA TYR A 86 4.85 6.27 22.83
C TYR A 86 5.71 5.28 22.08
N SER A 87 5.66 4.01 22.45
CA SER A 87 6.37 2.93 21.77
C SER A 87 5.46 2.33 20.70
N LEU A 88 5.96 2.24 19.47
CA LEU A 88 5.25 1.67 18.33
C LEU A 88 6.10 0.60 17.65
N THR A 89 5.42 -0.42 17.12
CA THR A 89 6.01 -1.45 16.27
C THR A 89 5.34 -1.42 14.92
N TRP A 90 6.11 -1.52 13.84
CA TRP A 90 5.58 -1.72 12.50
C TRP A 90 5.98 -3.08 11.95
N GLU A 91 5.13 -3.65 11.11
CA GLU A 91 5.42 -4.83 10.29
C GLU A 91 4.93 -4.55 8.88
N CYS A 92 5.79 -4.70 7.88
CA CYS A 92 5.47 -4.59 6.46
C CYS A 92 5.80 -5.90 5.75
N ALA A 93 4.90 -6.34 4.88
CA ALA A 93 5.01 -7.54 4.06
C ALA A 93 5.07 -7.13 2.57
N PRO A 94 6.28 -6.93 2.02
CA PRO A 94 6.43 -6.64 0.61
C PRO A 94 5.96 -7.79 -0.28
N PRO A 95 5.48 -7.53 -1.51
CA PRO A 95 5.18 -8.59 -2.44
C PRO A 95 6.46 -9.36 -2.75
N HIS A 96 6.37 -10.70 -2.71
CA HIS A 96 7.47 -11.62 -3.04
C HIS A 96 8.72 -11.55 -2.14
N LYS A 97 8.65 -10.89 -0.97
CA LYS A 97 9.71 -10.91 0.06
C LYS A 97 9.17 -11.30 1.42
N GLY A 98 10.08 -11.66 2.32
CA GLY A 98 9.75 -11.89 3.73
C GLY A 98 9.27 -10.62 4.41
N LYS A 99 8.54 -10.80 5.52
CA LYS A 99 8.13 -9.70 6.39
C LYS A 99 9.35 -8.95 6.92
N GLN A 100 9.19 -7.64 7.06
CA GLN A 100 10.14 -6.74 7.69
C GLN A 100 9.44 -6.01 8.84
N SER A 101 10.15 -5.74 9.92
CA SER A 101 9.57 -5.10 11.11
C SER A 101 10.58 -4.21 11.82
N GLY A 102 10.08 -3.30 12.63
CA GLY A 102 10.90 -2.45 13.48
C GLY A 102 10.10 -1.79 14.60
N THR A 103 10.82 -1.28 15.60
CA THR A 103 10.26 -0.55 16.74
C THR A 103 10.78 0.87 16.75
N PHE A 104 9.97 1.82 17.20
CA PHE A 104 10.35 3.23 17.30
C PHE A 104 9.54 3.92 18.41
N THR A 105 10.08 5.01 18.96
CA THR A 105 9.37 5.84 19.93
C THR A 105 9.10 7.22 19.34
N LEU A 106 7.94 7.80 19.69
CA LEU A 106 7.59 9.17 19.32
C LEU A 106 7.02 9.92 20.52
N LYS A 107 7.44 11.17 20.67
CA LYS A 107 6.69 12.17 21.46
C LYS A 107 5.47 12.63 20.67
N VAL A 108 4.53 13.29 21.34
CA VAL A 108 3.49 14.04 20.64
C VAL A 108 4.14 15.03 19.66
N ASP A 109 3.56 15.12 18.47
CA ASP A 109 4.02 15.90 17.31
C ASP A 109 5.31 15.38 16.65
N GLY A 110 5.91 14.33 17.21
CA GLY A 110 7.00 13.59 16.59
C GLY A 110 6.53 12.86 15.33
N THR A 111 7.45 12.70 14.39
CA THR A 111 7.21 12.00 13.12
C THR A 111 8.24 10.89 12.92
N PHE A 112 7.79 9.74 12.44
CA PHE A 112 8.62 8.63 12.01
C PHE A 112 8.48 8.42 10.50
N GLU A 113 9.60 8.11 9.83
CA GLU A 113 9.62 7.65 8.44
C GLU A 113 10.12 6.21 8.37
N SER A 114 9.39 5.37 7.64
CA SER A 114 9.81 4.00 7.39
C SER A 114 10.92 3.90 6.35
N PRO A 115 11.62 2.74 6.26
CA PRO A 115 12.36 2.39 5.06
C PRO A 115 11.49 2.46 3.80
N LEU A 116 12.15 2.46 2.64
CA LEU A 116 11.46 2.27 1.36
C LEU A 116 11.07 0.80 1.17
N PHE A 117 9.85 0.60 0.70
CA PHE A 117 9.30 -0.69 0.32
C PHE A 117 8.77 -0.64 -1.13
N PRO A 118 8.72 -1.78 -1.84
CA PRO A 118 8.04 -1.83 -3.14
C PRO A 118 6.56 -1.42 -3.01
N VAL A 119 6.03 -0.75 -4.03
CA VAL A 119 4.58 -0.52 -4.14
C VAL A 119 3.81 -1.84 -4.07
N GLY A 120 2.66 -1.83 -3.40
CA GLY A 120 1.84 -3.01 -3.10
C GLY A 120 2.18 -3.67 -1.75
N THR A 121 3.19 -3.17 -1.03
CA THR A 121 3.51 -3.63 0.33
C THR A 121 2.35 -3.36 1.29
N ARG A 122 1.97 -4.37 2.08
CA ARG A 122 0.98 -4.25 3.17
C ARG A 122 1.69 -4.04 4.49
N CYS A 123 1.26 -3.07 5.27
CA CYS A 123 1.86 -2.71 6.55
C CYS A 123 0.84 -2.70 7.68
N THR A 124 1.34 -2.93 8.88
CA THR A 124 0.63 -2.68 10.14
C THR A 124 1.49 -1.81 11.05
N VAL A 125 0.83 -0.98 11.87
CA VAL A 125 1.47 -0.26 12.97
C VAL A 125 0.68 -0.54 14.24
N THR A 126 1.39 -0.91 15.30
CA THR A 126 0.85 -1.28 16.61
C THR A 126 1.46 -0.39 17.69
N GLU A 127 0.64 0.26 18.50
CA GLU A 127 1.09 0.98 19.69
C GLU A 127 1.13 0.06 20.91
N ASP A 128 2.18 0.18 21.72
CA ASP A 128 2.26 -0.46 23.02
C ASP A 128 1.56 0.37 24.10
N LEU A 129 0.39 -0.11 24.53
CA LEU A 129 -0.45 0.55 25.53
C LEU A 129 0.14 0.54 26.94
N ASN A 130 1.09 -0.35 27.25
CA ASN A 130 1.77 -0.29 28.55
C ASN A 130 2.52 1.03 28.72
N ASN A 131 2.89 1.66 27.61
CA ASN A 131 3.51 2.97 27.56
C ASN A 131 2.55 4.07 27.05
N SER A 132 1.22 3.87 27.04
CA SER A 132 0.27 4.92 26.64
C SER A 132 -0.36 5.68 27.81
N THR A 133 -0.16 5.23 29.05
CA THR A 133 -0.76 5.81 30.26
C THR A 133 -0.25 7.21 30.57
N VAL A 134 -1.14 8.09 31.04
CA VAL A 134 -0.81 9.45 31.49
C VAL A 134 -1.53 9.69 32.81
N ASP A 135 -0.79 10.08 33.85
CA ASP A 135 -1.35 10.28 35.19
C ASP A 135 -2.52 11.27 35.17
N GLY A 136 -3.65 10.87 35.74
CA GLY A 136 -4.89 11.66 35.75
C GLY A 136 -5.73 11.54 34.48
N PHE A 137 -5.31 10.72 33.51
CA PHE A 137 -6.05 10.48 32.28
C PHE A 137 -6.20 8.99 31.99
N THR A 138 -7.39 8.61 31.52
CA THR A 138 -7.66 7.29 30.96
C THR A 138 -7.36 7.33 29.46
N HIS A 139 -6.57 6.37 28.96
CA HIS A 139 -6.38 6.16 27.51
C HIS A 139 -7.58 5.38 26.97
N SER A 140 -8.32 5.98 26.05
CA SER A 140 -9.57 5.44 25.54
C SER A 140 -9.38 4.62 24.27
N THR A 141 -8.60 5.13 23.30
CA THR A 141 -8.34 4.42 22.04
C THR A 141 -7.06 4.92 21.36
N PHE A 142 -6.43 4.02 20.61
CA PHE A 142 -5.55 4.38 19.50
C PHE A 142 -6.35 4.38 18.19
N SER A 143 -6.22 5.44 17.40
CA SER A 143 -6.84 5.56 16.08
C SER A 143 -5.85 6.22 15.11
N ALA A 144 -6.12 6.11 13.81
CA ALA A 144 -5.29 6.78 12.82
C ALA A 144 -6.13 7.33 11.67
N TYR A 145 -5.65 8.42 11.09
CA TYR A 145 -6.30 9.10 9.97
C TYR A 145 -5.27 9.52 8.93
N SER A 146 -5.54 9.20 7.66
CA SER A 146 -4.71 9.64 6.53
C SER A 146 -5.33 10.86 5.85
N PHE A 147 -4.51 11.83 5.44
CA PHE A 147 -4.99 12.94 4.62
C PHE A 147 -5.13 12.52 3.15
N GLY A 148 -6.11 13.09 2.45
CA GLY A 148 -6.24 12.93 0.99
C GLY A 148 -7.00 11.69 0.51
N GLY A 149 -7.86 11.09 1.34
CA GLY A 149 -8.82 10.07 0.88
C GLY A 149 -8.18 8.70 0.55
N ASN A 150 -7.02 8.40 1.13
CA ASN A 150 -6.45 7.05 1.07
C ASN A 150 -7.21 6.11 2.01
N ASP A 151 -8.37 5.62 1.56
CA ASP A 151 -9.33 4.75 2.27
C ASP A 151 -8.80 3.34 2.64
N ASP A 152 -7.48 3.13 2.60
CA ASP A 152 -6.88 1.84 2.93
C ASP A 152 -6.43 1.74 4.39
N LEU A 153 -6.47 2.85 5.13
CA LEU A 153 -6.12 2.86 6.55
C LEU A 153 -7.28 2.29 7.38
N THR A 154 -7.09 1.09 7.89
CA THR A 154 -8.10 0.35 8.64
C THR A 154 -7.64 0.15 10.08
N LYS A 155 -8.53 0.41 11.03
CA LYS A 155 -8.32 0.03 12.43
C LYS A 155 -8.54 -1.48 12.55
N VAL A 156 -7.50 -2.22 12.96
CA VAL A 156 -7.56 -3.68 13.16
C VAL A 156 -7.95 -3.99 14.60
N THR A 157 -7.38 -3.26 15.55
CA THR A 157 -7.70 -3.36 16.98
C THR A 157 -7.59 -1.97 17.63
N ASP A 158 -7.90 -1.85 18.92
CA ASP A 158 -7.74 -0.60 19.71
C ASP A 158 -6.29 -0.15 19.91
N ARG A 159 -5.33 -0.84 19.30
CA ARG A 159 -3.91 -0.51 19.32
C ARG A 159 -3.21 -0.70 17.98
N GLN A 160 -3.92 -1.14 16.93
CA GLN A 160 -3.29 -1.53 15.67
C GLN A 160 -4.09 -1.02 14.47
N VAL A 161 -3.36 -0.51 13.48
CA VAL A 161 -3.89 -0.13 12.17
C VAL A 161 -3.16 -0.87 11.07
N ALA A 162 -3.83 -1.08 9.93
CA ALA A 162 -3.29 -1.69 8.73
C ALA A 162 -3.53 -0.79 7.52
N PHE A 163 -2.61 -0.82 6.55
CA PHE A 163 -2.69 -0.04 5.30
C PHE A 163 -1.76 -0.65 4.24
N SER A 164 -1.92 -0.25 2.99
CA SER A 164 -1.05 -0.65 1.87
C SER A 164 -0.42 0.56 1.20
N LEU A 165 0.84 0.40 0.80
CA LEU A 165 1.58 1.39 0.04
C LEU A 165 1.24 1.26 -1.45
N LYS A 166 0.09 1.79 -1.86
CA LYS A 166 -0.50 1.58 -3.22
C LYS A 166 0.16 2.39 -4.34
N GLN A 167 0.89 3.44 -4.01
CA GLN A 167 1.48 4.35 -4.98
C GLN A 167 2.90 4.75 -4.56
N VAL A 168 3.71 5.14 -5.53
CA VAL A 168 5.08 5.64 -5.31
C VAL A 168 5.04 6.89 -4.44
N GLY A 169 6.02 7.02 -3.54
CA GLY A 169 6.16 8.19 -2.65
C GLY A 169 5.79 7.91 -1.20
N THR A 170 5.33 8.94 -0.49
CA THR A 170 5.10 8.88 0.96
C THR A 170 3.61 8.76 1.28
N TYR A 171 3.26 7.68 1.99
CA TYR A 171 1.97 7.48 2.60
C TYR A 171 1.94 8.12 3.99
N SER A 172 1.35 9.31 4.12
CA SER A 172 1.33 10.08 5.36
C SER A 172 0.02 9.87 6.13
N PHE A 173 0.12 9.55 7.41
CA PHE A 173 -1.02 9.50 8.31
C PHE A 173 -0.66 9.96 9.72
N VAL A 174 -1.69 10.28 10.48
CA VAL A 174 -1.57 10.71 11.88
C VAL A 174 -2.14 9.62 12.76
N ALA A 175 -1.41 9.23 13.80
CA ALA A 175 -1.87 8.31 14.83
C ALA A 175 -2.22 9.09 16.10
N TYR A 176 -3.45 8.93 16.57
CA TYR A 176 -4.01 9.64 17.72
C TYR A 176 -4.19 8.69 18.89
N ASN A 177 -3.85 9.19 20.07
CA ASN A 177 -4.36 8.66 21.33
C ASN A 177 -5.43 9.59 21.85
N GLU A 178 -6.59 9.02 22.16
CA GLU A 178 -7.65 9.73 22.85
C GLU A 178 -7.56 9.47 24.34
N TYR A 179 -7.66 10.55 25.10
CA TYR A 179 -7.63 10.56 26.55
C TYR A 179 -8.89 11.20 27.11
N THR A 180 -9.31 10.70 28.26
CA THR A 180 -10.37 11.31 29.07
C THR A 180 -9.79 11.62 30.44
N LYS A 181 -9.96 12.86 30.90
CA LYS A 181 -9.52 13.25 32.25
C LYS A 181 -10.29 12.45 33.29
N ASN A 182 -9.59 11.90 34.27
CA ASN A 182 -10.21 11.17 35.36
C ASN A 182 -10.89 12.17 36.31
N GLU A 183 -12.10 11.85 36.76
CA GLU A 183 -12.77 12.65 37.79
C GLU A 183 -11.97 12.59 39.10
N THR A 184 -11.65 13.75 39.66
CA THR A 184 -11.13 13.85 41.03
C THR A 184 -12.31 13.78 41.99
N ASN A 185 -12.40 12.70 42.76
CA ASN A 185 -13.26 12.62 43.95
C ASN A 185 -12.86 13.66 45.01
#